data_AF-A0A9P0LIQ4-F1
#
_entry.id   AF-A0A9P0LIQ4-F1
#
_cell.length_a   1.000
_cell.length_b   1.000
_cell.length_c   1.000
_cell.angle_alpha   90.00
_cell.angle_beta   90.00
_cell.angle_gamma   90.00
#
_symmetry.space_group_name_H-M   'P 1'
#
loop_
_entity.id
_entity.type
_entity.pdbx_description
1 polymer ?
#
loop_
_entity_poly.entity_id
_entity_poly.type
_entity_poly.pdbx_seq_one_letter_code
_entity_poly.pdbx_strand_id
1 'polypeptide(L)'
;MAANDQDYILSQMPPNDQGWLEVARGFETKWQFPHCLGAIDGKHIKIESPINSGSEFYNYKHNFSIILLAVADSEYNFSFADVRTHGRMNDAGVVNDSIHNKIYGSNSNFPEDTPLPDRHLPVPYVFVADGGFGLSRRIMKPFSGTPAAGSANRKFTRSCCD
;
A
#
# COMPACT_ATOMS: atom_id res chain seq x y z
N MET A 1 -26.56 1.74 -20.52
CA MET A 1 -26.69 1.54 -19.06
C MET A 1 -25.31 1.81 -18.50
N ALA A 2 -25.14 2.92 -17.78
CA ALA A 2 -23.90 3.17 -17.06
C ALA A 2 -23.75 2.05 -16.03
N ALA A 3 -22.58 1.41 -16.00
CA ALA A 3 -22.23 0.55 -14.87
C ALA A 3 -22.34 1.42 -13.62
N ASN A 4 -23.09 0.98 -12.61
CA ASN A 4 -23.02 1.60 -11.30
C ASN A 4 -21.56 1.46 -10.85
N ASP A 5 -20.83 2.57 -10.76
CA ASP A 5 -19.53 2.65 -10.08
C ASP A 5 -19.76 2.37 -8.59
N GLN A 6 -19.86 1.09 -8.26
CA GLN A 6 -19.78 0.62 -6.88
C GLN A 6 -18.33 0.31 -6.58
N ASP A 7 -17.67 1.24 -5.89
CA ASP A 7 -16.41 0.97 -5.20
C ASP A 7 -16.70 -0.03 -4.07
N TYR A 8 -16.10 -1.22 -4.14
CA TYR A 8 -16.19 -2.22 -3.07
C TYR A 8 -15.00 -2.02 -2.13
N ILE A 9 -15.26 -1.42 -0.97
CA ILE A 9 -14.24 -1.12 0.04
C ILE A 9 -14.40 -2.07 1.24
N LEU A 10 -13.37 -2.87 1.49
CA LEU A 10 -13.13 -3.51 2.79
C LEU A 10 -12.22 -2.60 3.61
N SER A 11 -12.59 -2.30 4.86
CA SER A 11 -11.75 -1.51 5.75
C SER A 11 -11.89 -1.97 7.19
N GLN A 12 -10.90 -2.70 7.66
CA GLN A 12 -10.68 -3.09 9.06
C GLN A 12 -9.45 -2.37 9.65
N MET A 13 -9.06 -1.25 9.04
CA MET A 13 -7.93 -0.43 9.51
C MET A 13 -8.15 -0.02 10.96
N PRO A 14 -7.08 -0.05 11.79
CA PRO A 14 -7.16 0.38 13.18
C PRO A 14 -7.79 1.78 13.32
N PRO A 15 -8.73 1.95 14.27
CA PRO A 15 -9.43 3.22 14.45
C PRO A 15 -8.61 4.26 15.24
N ASN A 16 -7.49 3.85 15.86
CA ASN A 16 -6.70 4.68 16.77
C ASN A 16 -5.22 4.25 16.80
N ASP A 17 -4.39 5.10 17.40
CA ASP A 17 -2.95 4.91 17.55
C ASP A 17 -2.59 3.57 18.19
N GLN A 18 -3.34 3.13 19.21
CA GLN A 18 -3.04 1.88 19.92
C GLN A 18 -3.15 0.66 18.98
N GLY A 19 -4.19 0.60 18.15
CA GLY A 19 -4.33 -0.49 17.17
C GLY A 19 -3.24 -0.42 16.09
N TRP A 20 -2.79 0.77 15.70
CA TRP A 20 -1.64 0.92 14.80
C TRP A 20 -0.33 0.45 15.42
N LEU A 21 -0.10 0.73 16.71
CA LEU A 21 1.05 0.23 17.44
C LEU A 21 1.05 -1.30 17.55
N GLU A 22 -0.12 -1.93 17.62
CA GLU A 22 -0.24 -3.39 17.58
C GLU A 22 0.18 -3.97 16.23
N VAL A 23 -0.27 -3.36 15.13
CA VAL A 23 0.17 -3.73 13.77
C VAL A 23 1.68 -3.56 13.63
N ALA A 24 2.23 -2.41 14.06
CA ALA A 24 3.66 -2.14 14.01
C ALA A 24 4.49 -3.15 14.81
N ARG A 25 4.01 -3.54 15.99
CA ARG A 25 4.65 -4.58 16.81
C ARG A 25 4.64 -5.93 16.12
N GLY A 26 3.54 -6.26 15.42
CA GLY A 26 3.44 -7.48 14.62
C GLY A 26 4.51 -7.54 13.53
N PHE A 27 4.71 -6.45 12.78
CA PHE A 27 5.77 -6.36 11.78
C PHE A 27 7.17 -6.38 12.37
N GLU A 28 7.40 -5.69 13.49
CA GLU A 28 8.68 -5.72 14.18
C GLU A 28 9.05 -7.15 14.62
N THR A 29 8.08 -7.87 15.19
CA THR A 29 8.31 -9.21 15.76
C THR A 29 8.50 -10.27 14.69
N LYS A 30 7.70 -10.22 13.60
CA LYS A 30 7.67 -11.28 12.57
C LYS A 30 8.57 -11.01 11.38
N TRP A 31 8.63 -9.75 10.98
CA TRP A 31 9.25 -9.30 9.74
C TRP A 31 10.52 -8.46 9.98
N GLN A 32 10.87 -8.22 11.25
CA GLN A 32 12.01 -7.40 11.65
C GLN A 32 11.97 -5.98 11.06
N PHE A 33 10.75 -5.49 10.77
CA PHE A 33 10.51 -4.18 10.19
C PHE A 33 9.73 -3.32 11.21
N PRO A 34 10.42 -2.61 12.12
CA PRO A 34 9.76 -1.74 13.09
C PRO A 34 9.01 -0.60 12.39
N HIS A 35 7.99 -0.09 13.06
CA HIS A 35 7.18 1.05 12.62
C HIS A 35 6.41 0.83 11.29
N CYS A 36 6.26 -0.42 10.84
CA CYS A 36 5.44 -0.74 9.67
C CYS A 36 3.95 -0.79 10.04
N LEU A 37 3.11 -0.03 9.35
CA LEU A 37 1.67 0.01 9.54
C LEU A 37 0.92 -0.94 8.58
N GLY A 38 1.63 -1.56 7.64
CA GLY A 38 1.03 -2.44 6.64
C GLY A 38 1.83 -2.45 5.35
N ALA A 39 1.62 -3.49 4.56
CA ALA A 39 2.17 -3.62 3.22
C ALA A 39 1.10 -3.27 2.18
N ILE A 40 1.37 -2.28 1.32
CA ILE A 40 0.48 -1.84 0.26
C ILE A 40 0.92 -2.48 -1.05
N ASP A 41 -0.03 -3.07 -1.76
CA ASP A 41 0.19 -3.55 -3.12
C ASP A 41 -1.02 -3.30 -4.03
N GLY A 42 -0.73 -3.07 -5.31
CA GLY A 42 -1.70 -2.85 -6.38
C GLY A 42 -1.68 -4.03 -7.35
N LYS A 43 -2.87 -4.49 -7.76
CA LYS A 43 -2.99 -5.59 -8.73
C LYS A 43 -4.06 -5.31 -9.77
N HIS A 44 -3.63 -5.31 -11.03
CA HIS A 44 -4.56 -5.43 -12.15
C HIS A 44 -5.18 -6.84 -12.19
N ILE A 45 -6.48 -6.93 -11.99
CA ILE A 45 -7.27 -8.16 -12.15
C ILE A 45 -7.82 -8.15 -13.56
N LYS A 46 -7.40 -9.12 -14.37
CA LYS A 46 -7.88 -9.26 -15.75
C LYS A 46 -9.37 -9.62 -15.75
N ILE A 47 -10.13 -8.93 -16.58
CA ILE A 47 -11.55 -9.18 -16.80
C ILE A 47 -11.82 -9.39 -18.30
N GLU A 48 -12.98 -9.95 -18.61
CA GLU A 48 -13.53 -9.84 -19.96
C GLU A 48 -14.04 -8.42 -20.20
N SER A 49 -14.04 -7.97 -21.45
CA SER A 49 -14.58 -6.64 -21.80
C SER A 49 -16.05 -6.58 -21.38
N PRO A 50 -16.44 -5.63 -20.52
CA PRO A 50 -17.85 -5.43 -20.25
C PRO A 50 -18.59 -4.97 -21.52
N ILE A 51 -19.88 -5.29 -21.61
CA ILE A 51 -20.71 -4.93 -22.77
C ILE A 51 -20.76 -3.40 -22.90
N ASN A 52 -20.47 -2.89 -24.10
CA ASN A 52 -20.47 -1.46 -24.42
C ASN A 52 -19.49 -0.59 -23.60
N SER A 53 -18.43 -1.15 -23.01
CA SER A 53 -17.45 -0.38 -22.22
C SER A 53 -16.39 0.37 -23.03
N GLY A 54 -16.34 0.16 -24.35
CA GLY A 54 -15.29 0.73 -25.20
C GLY A 54 -13.88 0.41 -24.68
N SER A 55 -13.11 1.43 -24.30
CA SER A 55 -11.73 1.31 -23.78
C SER A 55 -11.58 1.69 -22.31
N GLU A 56 -12.67 1.77 -21.56
CA GLU A 56 -12.71 2.21 -20.16
C GLU A 56 -11.88 1.32 -19.22
N PHE A 57 -11.97 0.00 -19.40
CA PHE A 57 -11.22 -0.99 -18.62
C PHE A 57 -9.91 -1.41 -19.32
N TYR A 58 -9.60 -0.83 -20.48
CA TYR A 58 -8.48 -1.24 -21.30
C TYR A 58 -7.17 -0.63 -20.78
N ASN A 59 -6.29 -1.49 -20.28
CA ASN A 59 -5.01 -1.10 -19.69
C ASN A 59 -3.89 -0.99 -20.73
N TYR A 60 -2.76 -0.42 -20.31
CA TYR A 60 -1.57 -0.21 -21.14
C TYR A 60 -0.90 -1.51 -21.63
N LYS A 61 -1.26 -2.67 -21.06
CA LYS A 61 -0.79 -4.00 -21.47
C LYS A 61 -1.75 -4.67 -22.45
N HIS A 62 -2.61 -3.91 -23.13
CA HIS A 62 -3.56 -4.40 -24.11
C HIS A 62 -4.60 -5.41 -23.59
N ASN A 63 -4.93 -5.35 -22.29
CA ASN A 63 -5.95 -6.20 -21.66
C ASN A 63 -7.04 -5.37 -20.99
N PHE A 64 -8.22 -5.95 -20.78
CA PHE A 64 -9.23 -5.35 -19.89
C PHE A 64 -8.94 -5.76 -18.44
N SER A 65 -8.93 -4.80 -17.52
CA SER A 65 -8.68 -5.06 -16.10
C SER A 65 -9.38 -4.06 -15.20
N ILE A 66 -9.77 -4.53 -14.01
CA ILE A 66 -10.03 -3.70 -12.83
C ILE A 66 -8.79 -3.67 -11.95
N ILE A 67 -8.72 -2.71 -11.02
CA ILE A 67 -7.57 -2.56 -10.13
C ILE A 67 -7.99 -2.87 -8.70
N LEU A 68 -7.27 -3.78 -8.06
CA LEU A 68 -7.34 -4.02 -6.62
C LEU A 68 -6.18 -3.30 -5.97
N LEU A 69 -6.45 -2.45 -4.98
CA LEU A 69 -5.45 -1.92 -4.08
C LEU A 69 -5.72 -2.47 -2.68
N ALA A 70 -4.72 -3.08 -2.05
CA ALA A 70 -4.91 -3.69 -0.73
C ALA A 70 -3.79 -3.33 0.25
N VAL A 71 -4.13 -3.37 1.53
CA VAL A 71 -3.17 -3.31 2.65
C VAL A 71 -3.23 -4.63 3.40
N ALA A 72 -2.09 -5.27 3.54
CA ALA A 72 -1.92 -6.46 4.39
C ALA A 72 -1.25 -6.08 5.71
N ASP A 73 -1.68 -6.72 6.81
CA ASP A 73 -1.00 -6.66 8.10
C ASP A 73 0.13 -7.71 8.21
N SER A 74 0.77 -7.79 9.37
CA SER A 74 1.87 -8.75 9.63
C SER A 74 1.42 -10.22 9.67
N GLU A 75 0.11 -10.47 9.72
CA GLU A 75 -0.51 -11.79 9.73
C GLU A 75 -1.01 -12.23 8.35
N TYR A 76 -0.71 -11.45 7.31
CA TYR A 76 -1.22 -11.63 5.95
C TYR A 76 -2.73 -11.45 5.80
N ASN A 77 -3.39 -10.77 6.75
CA ASN A 77 -4.80 -10.42 6.60
C ASN A 77 -4.93 -9.08 5.87
N PHE A 78 -5.93 -8.96 5.00
CA PHE A 78 -6.27 -7.69 4.37
C PHE A 78 -6.99 -6.77 5.37
N SER A 79 -6.28 -5.75 5.85
CA SER A 79 -6.85 -4.69 6.69
C SER A 79 -7.58 -3.64 5.86
N PHE A 80 -7.25 -3.53 4.57
CA PHE A 80 -7.96 -2.70 3.62
C PHE A 80 -7.91 -3.34 2.23
N ALA A 81 -9.00 -3.22 1.48
CA ALA A 81 -9.02 -3.51 0.05
C ALA A 81 -10.01 -2.58 -0.65
N ASP A 82 -9.60 -2.04 -1.79
CA ASP A 82 -10.42 -1.22 -2.67
C ASP A 82 -10.34 -1.77 -4.09
N VAL A 83 -11.49 -2.10 -4.67
CA VAL A 83 -11.61 -2.61 -6.04
C VAL A 83 -12.24 -1.53 -6.90
N ARG A 84 -11.48 -1.03 -7.87
CA ARG A 84 -11.90 0.04 -8.77
C ARG A 84 -12.00 -0.40 -10.22
N THR A 85 -13.00 0.14 -10.91
CA THR A 85 -13.37 -0.17 -12.29
C THR A 85 -12.50 0.56 -13.33
N HIS A 86 -11.83 1.66 -12.98
CA HIS A 86 -11.08 2.48 -13.93
C HIS A 86 -9.69 1.91 -14.26
N GLY A 87 -9.63 1.00 -15.24
CA GLY A 87 -8.39 0.30 -15.66
C GLY A 87 -7.29 1.14 -16.32
N ARG A 88 -7.49 2.46 -16.49
CA ARG A 88 -6.51 3.38 -17.10
C ARG A 88 -5.48 3.95 -16.12
N MET A 89 -5.68 3.80 -14.82
CA MET A 89 -4.73 4.29 -13.81
C MET A 89 -3.63 3.24 -13.54
N ASN A 90 -2.41 3.69 -13.28
CA ASN A 90 -1.34 2.84 -12.73
C ASN A 90 -1.52 2.68 -11.21
N ASP A 91 -0.83 1.72 -10.59
CA ASP A 91 -0.94 1.46 -9.14
C ASP A 91 -0.70 2.75 -8.30
N ALA A 92 0.24 3.60 -8.75
CA ALA A 92 0.50 4.92 -8.15
C ALA A 92 -0.67 5.91 -8.24
N GLY A 93 -1.46 5.87 -9.31
CA GLY A 93 -2.62 6.73 -9.54
C GLY A 93 -3.87 6.25 -8.80
N VAL A 94 -3.98 4.94 -8.52
CA VAL A 94 -5.11 4.37 -7.76
C VAL A 94 -5.07 4.75 -6.28
N VAL A 95 -3.88 5.02 -5.74
CA VAL A 95 -3.72 5.49 -4.35
C VAL A 95 -4.53 6.76 -4.10
N ASN A 96 -4.72 7.63 -5.09
CA ASN A 96 -5.00 9.05 -4.90
C ASN A 96 -6.35 9.43 -4.25
N ASP A 97 -7.38 8.57 -4.19
CA ASP A 97 -8.70 9.03 -3.69
C ASP A 97 -9.25 8.37 -2.41
N SER A 98 -9.00 7.08 -2.12
CA SER A 98 -9.64 6.39 -0.97
C SER A 98 -8.63 6.12 0.14
N ILE A 99 -7.63 5.30 -0.14
CA ILE A 99 -6.53 5.02 0.77
C ILE A 99 -5.70 6.30 1.00
N HIS A 100 -5.59 7.18 -0.02
CA HIS A 100 -4.82 8.41 0.14
C HIS A 100 -5.43 9.30 1.22
N ASN A 101 -6.74 9.46 1.28
CA ASN A 101 -7.37 10.23 2.36
C ASN A 101 -7.21 9.55 3.73
N LYS A 102 -7.06 8.23 3.79
CA LYS A 102 -6.80 7.50 5.04
C LYS A 102 -5.32 7.53 5.48
N ILE A 103 -4.38 7.51 4.54
CA ILE A 103 -2.92 7.49 4.77
C ILE A 103 -2.33 8.90 4.85
N TYR A 104 -2.84 9.83 4.04
CA TYR A 104 -2.34 11.19 3.88
C TYR A 104 -3.30 12.26 4.40
N GLY A 105 -4.52 11.90 4.78
CA GLY A 105 -5.46 12.85 5.38
C GLY A 105 -5.04 13.29 6.78
N SER A 106 -5.36 14.54 7.11
CA SER A 106 -5.08 15.18 8.41
C SER A 106 -5.82 14.56 9.61
N ASN A 107 -6.81 13.70 9.36
CA ASN A 107 -7.63 13.02 10.37
C ASN A 107 -7.18 11.58 10.68
N SER A 108 -5.94 11.23 10.33
CA SER A 108 -5.44 9.88 10.58
C SER A 108 -4.89 9.79 12.01
N ASN A 109 -5.55 8.98 12.84
CA ASN A 109 -5.12 8.63 14.19
C ASN A 109 -3.89 7.70 14.12
N PHE A 110 -2.80 8.17 13.52
CA PHE A 110 -1.53 7.45 13.47
C PHE A 110 -0.69 7.80 14.69
N PRO A 111 0.13 6.84 15.17
CA PRO A 111 1.07 7.13 16.24
C PRO A 111 2.01 8.28 15.87
N GLU A 112 2.34 9.08 16.89
CA GLU A 112 3.40 10.08 16.85
C GLU A 112 4.76 9.45 16.50
N ASP A 113 5.66 10.26 15.94
CA ASP A 113 6.98 9.79 15.55
C ASP A 113 7.80 9.40 16.79
N THR A 114 8.36 8.19 16.76
CA THR A 114 9.22 7.68 17.84
C THR A 114 10.59 7.28 17.31
N PRO A 115 11.64 7.23 18.14
CA PRO A 115 12.91 6.67 17.72
C PRO A 115 12.78 5.16 17.47
N LEU A 116 13.54 4.64 16.51
CA LEU A 116 13.73 3.19 16.35
C LEU A 116 14.52 2.60 17.53
N PRO A 117 14.48 1.27 17.74
CA PRO A 117 15.36 0.60 18.70
C PRO A 117 16.82 1.03 18.52
N ASP A 118 17.48 1.37 19.63
CA ASP A 118 18.85 1.86 19.70
C ASP A 118 19.14 3.17 18.94
N ARG A 119 18.11 3.94 18.59
CA ARG A 119 18.23 5.26 17.95
C ARG A 119 17.61 6.36 18.81
N HIS A 120 18.00 7.61 18.53
CA HIS A 120 17.53 8.79 19.26
C HIS A 120 16.66 9.73 18.42
N LEU A 121 16.79 9.65 17.09
CA LEU A 121 16.03 10.50 16.18
C LEU A 121 14.65 9.88 15.94
N PRO A 122 13.56 10.61 16.23
CA PRO A 122 12.22 10.17 15.89
C PRO A 122 12.08 9.99 14.38
N VAL A 123 11.42 8.91 13.98
CA VAL A 123 11.08 8.62 12.59
C VAL A 123 9.62 8.20 12.50
N PRO A 124 8.96 8.44 11.37
CA PRO A 124 7.55 8.16 11.24
C PRO A 124 7.26 6.67 11.15
N TYR A 125 6.03 6.32 11.54
CA TYR A 125 5.40 5.08 11.16
C TYR A 125 4.96 5.13 9.70
N VAL A 126 5.23 4.06 8.95
CA VAL A 126 5.12 4.01 7.49
C VAL A 126 4.42 2.74 7.02
N PHE A 127 3.80 2.81 5.87
CA PHE A 127 3.43 1.64 5.09
C PHE A 127 4.57 1.28 4.15
N VAL A 128 4.87 0.00 3.99
CA VAL A 128 5.80 -0.46 2.95
C VAL A 128 5.03 -0.69 1.66
N ALA A 129 5.66 -0.41 0.52
CA ALA A 129 5.04 -0.54 -0.78
C ALA A 129 6.06 -0.91 -1.85
N ASP A 130 5.57 -1.44 -2.97
CA ASP A 130 6.41 -1.81 -4.10
C ASP A 130 7.05 -0.58 -4.79
N GLY A 131 7.94 -0.83 -5.77
CA GLY A 131 8.68 0.22 -6.47
C GLY A 131 7.79 1.18 -7.29
N GLY A 132 6.56 0.76 -7.63
CA GLY A 132 5.57 1.54 -8.36
C GLY A 132 4.98 2.69 -7.55
N PHE A 133 5.00 2.61 -6.22
CA PHE A 133 4.52 3.68 -5.34
C PHE A 133 5.53 4.84 -5.21
N GLY A 134 5.01 6.04 -4.92
CA GLY A 134 5.81 7.21 -4.60
C GLY A 134 6.34 7.15 -3.15
N LEU A 135 7.61 7.49 -2.93
CA LEU A 135 8.14 7.66 -1.57
C LEU A 135 7.49 8.88 -0.92
N SER A 136 7.06 8.76 0.33
CA SER A 136 6.43 9.85 1.07
C SER A 136 6.72 9.74 2.57
N ARG A 137 6.17 10.66 3.38
CA ARG A 137 6.31 10.60 4.84
C ARG A 137 5.71 9.31 5.44
N ARG A 138 4.69 8.75 4.81
CA ARG A 138 3.94 7.58 5.28
C ARG A 138 4.08 6.36 4.35
N ILE A 139 4.78 6.47 3.22
CA ILE A 139 5.08 5.34 2.34
C ILE A 139 6.60 5.19 2.22
N MET A 140 7.06 4.00 2.56
CA MET A 140 8.41 3.54 2.39
C MET A 140 8.47 2.54 1.24
N LYS A 141 9.51 2.63 0.41
CA LYS A 141 9.65 1.78 -0.78
C LYS A 141 11.10 1.35 -0.97
N PRO A 142 11.36 0.26 -1.73
CA PRO A 142 12.72 -0.21 -1.94
C PRO A 142 13.55 0.80 -2.72
N PHE A 143 14.88 0.73 -2.57
CA PHE A 143 15.78 1.49 -3.43
C PHE A 143 15.61 1.07 -4.88
N SER A 144 15.50 2.04 -5.79
CA SER A 144 15.44 1.81 -7.23
C SER A 144 16.70 1.11 -7.75
N GLY A 145 16.54 0.31 -8.81
CA GLY A 145 17.64 -0.41 -9.45
C GLY A 145 18.03 -1.69 -8.72
N THR A 146 19.26 -2.16 -8.95
CA THR A 146 19.80 -3.35 -8.28
C THR A 146 20.91 -2.93 -7.34
N PRO A 147 20.63 -2.75 -6.03
CA PRO A 147 21.68 -2.45 -5.07
C PRO A 147 22.75 -3.53 -5.06
N ALA A 148 24.01 -3.14 -4.82
CA ALA A 148 25.14 -4.07 -4.75
C ALA A 148 24.88 -5.19 -3.74
N ALA A 149 25.30 -6.41 -4.07
CA ALA A 149 25.15 -7.57 -3.19
C ALA A 149 25.77 -7.30 -1.81
N GLY A 150 25.05 -7.65 -0.74
CA GLY A 150 25.49 -7.45 0.65
C GLY A 150 25.38 -6.01 1.18
N SER A 151 25.09 -5.01 0.33
CA SER A 151 24.93 -3.62 0.77
C SER A 151 23.73 -3.45 1.72
N ALA A 152 23.79 -2.44 2.58
CA ALA A 152 22.68 -2.06 3.45
C ALA A 152 21.40 -1.79 2.64
N ASN A 153 21.54 -1.14 1.48
CA ASN A 153 20.43 -0.87 0.56
C ASN A 153 19.81 -2.17 0.03
N ARG A 154 20.62 -3.20 -0.29
CA ARG A 154 20.09 -4.50 -0.71
C ARG A 154 19.33 -5.19 0.42
N LYS A 155 19.88 -5.17 1.64
CA LYS A 155 19.23 -5.76 2.83
C LYS A 155 17.89 -5.08 3.10
N PHE A 156 17.86 -3.76 3.06
CA PHE A 156 16.65 -2.97 3.21
C PHE A 156 15.61 -3.26 2.11
N THR A 157 16.03 -3.24 0.83
CA THR A 157 15.14 -3.53 -0.30
C THR A 157 14.48 -4.91 -0.16
N ARG A 158 15.23 -5.92 0.30
CA ARG A 158 14.66 -7.24 0.60
C ARG A 158 13.63 -7.16 1.72
N SER A 159 13.99 -6.59 2.86
CA SER A 159 13.07 -6.47 4.00
C SER A 159 11.78 -5.68 3.70
N CYS A 160 11.80 -4.81 2.68
CA CYS A 160 10.65 -3.99 2.27
C CYS A 160 9.72 -4.71 1.29
N CYS A 161 10.21 -5.68 0.51
CA CYS A 161 9.48 -6.24 -0.64
C CYS A 161 9.55 -7.77 -0.82
N ASP A 162 10.46 -8.46 -0.14
CA ASP A 162 10.66 -9.92 -0.19
C ASP A 162 10.33 -10.55 1.17
#